data_AF-A0A845U4F8-F1
#
_entry.id   AF-A0A845U4F8-F1
#
_cell.length_a   1.000
_cell.length_b   1.000
_cell.length_c   1.000
_cell.angle_alpha   90.00
_cell.angle_beta   90.00
_cell.angle_gamma   90.00
#
_symmetry.space_group_name_H-M   'P 1'
#
loop_
_entity.id
_entity.type
_entity.pdbx_description
1 polymer ?
#
loop_
_entity_poly.entity_id
_entity_poly.type
_entity_poly.pdbx_seq_one_letter_code
_entity_poly.pdbx_strand_id
1 'polypeptide(L)'
;MNFKGIDICCPHCRGDLQRPGEDRLECVSCARQFPIILEIPDLRVFPDPYIGFEEERAKVEKLAAEFPKRDFEGFIDFYYGMTSVVPAQHAQAYKRGLLAGVPRARAWLGAWEAEAG
;
A
#
# COMPACT_ATOMS: atom_id res chain seq x y z
N MET A 1 8.75 17.43 -5.52
CA MET A 1 9.62 16.72 -4.54
C MET A 1 9.87 15.31 -5.03
N ASN A 2 11.10 14.79 -4.95
CA ASN A 2 11.36 13.38 -5.22
C ASN A 2 11.25 12.56 -3.92
N PHE A 3 10.33 11.59 -3.87
CA PHE A 3 10.16 10.68 -2.74
C PHE A 3 10.44 9.25 -3.21
N LYS A 4 11.57 8.68 -2.78
CA LYS A 4 12.03 7.33 -3.15
C LYS A 4 12.06 7.09 -4.68
N GLY A 5 12.54 8.07 -5.45
CA GLY A 5 12.65 7.97 -6.90
C GLY A 5 11.39 8.38 -7.68
N ILE A 6 10.31 8.75 -6.99
CA ILE A 6 9.05 9.18 -7.62
C ILE A 6 8.83 10.67 -7.35
N ASP A 7 8.56 11.43 -8.41
CA ASP A 7 8.19 12.83 -8.28
C ASP A 7 6.73 12.95 -7.81
N ILE A 8 6.55 13.59 -6.66
CA ILE A 8 5.26 13.82 -6.02
C ILE A 8 5.01 15.32 -5.80
N CYS A 9 3.73 15.69 -5.83
CA CYS A 9 3.21 17.03 -5.59
C CYS A 9 1.99 16.98 -4.66
N CYS A 10 1.53 18.15 -4.20
CA CYS A 10 0.35 18.23 -3.35
C CYS A 10 -0.90 17.73 -4.09
N PRO A 11 -1.63 16.73 -3.59
CA PRO A 11 -2.81 16.19 -4.25
C PRO A 11 -3.99 17.17 -4.30
N HIS A 12 -3.95 18.23 -3.48
CA HIS A 12 -5.01 19.23 -3.41
C HIS A 12 -4.82 20.38 -4.40
N CYS A 13 -3.61 20.95 -4.49
CA CYS A 13 -3.34 22.14 -5.31
C CYS A 13 -2.24 21.94 -6.36
N ARG A 14 -1.63 20.76 -6.44
CA ARG A 14 -0.46 20.43 -7.28
C ARG A 14 0.81 21.24 -6.98
N GLY A 15 0.82 22.03 -5.92
CA GLY A 15 2.00 22.77 -5.46
C GLY A 15 3.09 21.85 -4.93
N ASP A 16 4.30 22.40 -4.80
CA ASP A 16 5.44 21.66 -4.28
C ASP A 16 5.26 21.23 -2.82
N LEU A 17 5.79 20.04 -2.53
CA LEU A 17 5.87 19.48 -1.19
C LEU A 17 7.28 19.68 -0.63
N GLN A 18 7.37 19.96 0.66
CA GLN A 18 8.59 19.97 1.44
C GLN A 18 8.49 18.96 2.59
N ARG A 19 9.62 18.50 3.11
CA ARG A 19 9.71 17.55 4.23
C ARG A 19 10.36 18.24 5.43
N PRO A 20 9.59 18.95 6.27
CA PRO A 20 10.15 19.68 7.42
C PRO A 20 10.64 18.77 8.55
N GLY A 21 10.32 17.48 8.52
CA GLY A 21 10.78 16.46 9.47
C GLY A 21 10.59 15.05 8.91
N GLU A 22 10.92 14.01 9.69
CA GLU A 22 10.84 12.62 9.20
C GLU A 22 9.40 12.11 9.06
N ASP A 23 8.46 12.69 9.80
CA ASP A 23 7.11 12.16 10.01
C ASP A 23 6.02 12.79 9.14
N ARG A 24 6.34 13.80 8.33
CA ARG A 24 5.34 14.49 7.50
C ARG A 24 5.92 15.20 6.28
N LEU A 25 5.04 15.42 5.31
CA LEU A 25 5.20 16.34 4.20
C LEU A 25 4.28 17.55 4.40
N GLU A 26 4.69 18.69 3.89
CA GLU A 26 3.92 19.93 3.92
C GLU A 26 3.91 20.58 2.55
N CYS A 27 2.75 21.06 2.08
CA CYS A 27 2.67 21.82 0.85
C CYS A 27 3.07 23.28 1.05
N VAL A 28 4.03 23.75 0.25
CA VAL A 28 4.51 25.14 0.30
C VAL A 28 3.42 26.14 -0.11
N SER A 29 2.50 25.75 -1.00
CA SER A 29 1.49 26.65 -1.56
C SER A 29 0.20 26.73 -0.73
N CYS A 30 -0.31 25.59 -0.22
CA CYS A 30 -1.59 25.54 0.50
C CYS A 30 -1.47 25.16 1.97
N ALA A 31 -0.24 25.02 2.50
CA ALA A 31 0.07 24.68 3.89
C ALA A 31 -0.54 23.36 4.42
N ARG A 32 -1.12 22.52 3.54
CA ARG A 32 -1.63 21.20 3.94
C ARG A 32 -0.49 20.28 4.34
N GLN A 33 -0.74 19.51 5.39
CA GLN A 33 0.20 18.53 5.94
C GLN A 33 -0.29 17.11 5.66
N PHE A 34 0.65 16.23 5.36
CA PHE A 34 0.43 14.83 5.02
C PHE A 34 1.37 13.97 5.87
N PRO A 35 0.88 13.07 6.74
CA PRO A 35 1.75 12.25 7.58
C PRO A 35 2.51 11.22 6.73
N ILE A 36 3.71 10.84 7.19
CA ILE A 36 4.47 9.70 6.68
C ILE A 36 4.28 8.56 7.67
N ILE A 37 3.67 7.48 7.23
CA ILE A 37 3.36 6.29 8.03
C ILE A 37 4.23 5.16 7.51
N LEU A 38 5.14 4.63 8.32
CA LEU A 38 6.06 3.56 7.93
C LEU A 38 6.77 3.84 6.59
N GLU A 39 7.33 5.03 6.45
CA GLU A 39 8.02 5.50 5.24
C GLU A 39 7.14 5.60 3.98
N ILE A 40 5.82 5.71 4.15
CA ILE A 40 4.83 5.93 3.08
C ILE A 40 4.05 7.22 3.39
N PRO A 41 4.07 8.23 2.51
CA PRO A 41 3.31 9.45 2.70
C PRO A 41 1.83 9.20 2.43
N ASP A 42 0.97 9.55 3.39
CA ASP A 42 -0.47 9.51 3.24
C ASP A 42 -0.97 10.78 2.54
N LEU A 43 -1.06 10.73 1.21
CA LEU A 43 -1.50 11.83 0.35
C LEU A 43 -3.02 11.80 0.08
N ARG A 44 -3.82 11.17 0.94
CA ARG A 44 -5.28 11.15 0.76
C ARG A 44 -5.86 12.55 0.97
N VAL A 45 -6.78 12.93 0.08
CA VAL A 45 -7.54 14.20 0.16
C VAL A 45 -8.86 14.01 0.90
N PHE A 46 -9.38 12.78 0.91
CA PHE A 46 -10.61 12.37 1.58
C PHE A 46 -10.35 11.11 2.41
N PRO A 47 -11.05 10.92 3.54
CA PRO A 47 -10.95 9.69 4.32
C PRO A 47 -11.45 8.48 3.51
N ASP A 48 -10.93 7.30 3.86
CA ASP A 48 -11.49 6.05 3.36
C ASP A 48 -12.91 5.83 3.95
N PRO A 49 -13.91 5.44 3.14
CA PRO A 49 -15.28 5.29 3.61
C PRO A 49 -15.54 4.01 4.44
N TYR A 50 -14.59 3.08 4.48
CA TYR A 50 -14.72 1.77 5.13
C TYR A 50 -13.82 1.60 6.34
N ILE A 51 -12.69 2.32 6.42
CA ILE A 51 -11.76 2.26 7.56
C ILE A 51 -11.31 3.65 7.98
N GLY A 52 -11.36 3.92 9.29
CA GLY A 52 -10.87 5.18 9.84
C GLY A 52 -9.34 5.26 9.82
N PHE A 53 -8.78 6.48 9.82
CA PHE A 53 -7.32 6.69 9.83
C PHE A 53 -6.60 5.99 10.99
N GLU A 54 -7.17 6.03 12.20
CA GLU A 54 -6.55 5.41 13.39
C GLU A 54 -6.61 3.89 13.34
N GLU A 55 -7.76 3.33 12.92
CA GLU A 55 -7.96 1.89 12.77
C GLU A 55 -7.01 1.33 11.70
N GLU A 56 -6.89 2.03 10.57
CA GLU A 56 -5.96 1.68 9.52
C GLU A 56 -4.51 1.76 9.99
N ARG A 57 -4.14 2.83 10.71
CA ARG A 57 -2.79 2.97 11.27
C ARG A 57 -2.44 1.81 12.19
N ALA A 58 -3.34 1.46 13.12
CA ALA A 58 -3.13 0.33 14.03
C ALA A 58 -2.99 -1.00 13.27
N LYS A 59 -3.80 -1.20 12.22
CA LYS A 59 -3.70 -2.38 11.33
C LYS A 59 -2.35 -2.43 10.62
N VAL A 60 -1.91 -1.32 10.04
CA VAL A 60 -0.66 -1.22 9.27
C VAL A 60 0.57 -1.41 10.17
N GLU A 61 0.59 -0.81 11.36
CA GLU A 61 1.66 -1.00 12.35
C GLU A 61 1.78 -2.47 12.78
N LYS A 62 0.65 -3.14 13.04
CA LYS A 62 0.62 -4.57 13.36
C LYS A 62 1.17 -5.42 12.22
N LEU A 63 0.77 -5.12 10.98
CA LEU A 63 1.27 -5.81 9.79
C LEU A 63 2.78 -5.65 9.62
N ALA A 64 3.30 -4.43 9.78
CA ALA A 64 4.73 -4.18 9.65
C ALA A 64 5.58 -4.87 10.72
N ALA A 65 5.06 -4.98 11.95
CA ALA A 65 5.72 -5.72 13.02
C ALA A 65 5.79 -7.24 12.76
N GLU A 66 4.84 -7.80 12.01
CA GLU A 66 4.78 -9.23 11.69
C GLU A 66 5.46 -9.60 10.37
N PHE A 67 5.62 -8.63 9.46
CA PHE A 67 6.26 -8.83 8.17
C PHE A 67 7.64 -9.52 8.23
N PRO A 68 8.60 -9.10 9.09
CA PRO A 68 9.92 -9.75 9.12
C PRO A 68 9.91 -11.14 9.77
N LYS A 69 8.79 -11.58 10.35
CA LYS A 69 8.70 -12.85 11.11
C LYS A 69 8.08 -13.99 10.29
N ARG A 70 7.59 -13.70 9.10
CA ARG A 70 6.77 -14.62 8.29
C ARG A 70 7.28 -14.66 6.86
N ASP A 71 7.14 -15.80 6.22
CA ASP A 71 7.23 -15.87 4.76
C ASP A 71 5.97 -15.26 4.12
N PHE A 72 6.00 -15.10 2.80
CA PHE A 72 4.90 -14.44 2.08
C PHE A 72 3.56 -15.14 2.30
N GLU A 73 3.54 -16.47 2.28
CA GLU A 73 2.31 -17.24 2.47
C GLU A 73 1.77 -17.09 3.89
N GLY A 74 2.62 -17.26 4.90
CA GLY A 74 2.23 -17.10 6.30
C GLY A 74 1.85 -15.65 6.65
N PHE A 75 2.38 -14.67 5.93
CA PHE A 75 1.98 -13.27 6.05
C PHE A 75 0.58 -13.02 5.48
N ILE A 76 0.23 -13.64 4.35
CA ILE A 76 -1.13 -13.59 3.80
C ILE A 76 -2.14 -14.23 4.75
N ASP A 77 -1.80 -15.39 5.32
CA ASP A 77 -2.66 -16.06 6.31
C ASP A 77 -2.88 -15.16 7.54
N PHE A 78 -1.84 -14.50 8.02
CA PHE A 78 -1.94 -13.55 9.12
C PHE A 78 -2.84 -12.35 8.76
N TYR A 79 -2.66 -11.76 7.58
CA TYR A 79 -3.46 -10.62 7.10
C TYR A 79 -4.96 -10.93 7.03
N TYR A 80 -5.32 -12.09 6.47
CA TYR A 80 -6.73 -12.50 6.40
C TYR A 80 -7.26 -12.97 7.75
N GLY A 81 -6.44 -13.62 8.58
CA GLY A 81 -6.83 -14.03 9.93
C GLY A 81 -7.14 -12.86 10.86
N MET A 82 -6.51 -11.69 10.66
CA MET A 82 -6.80 -10.48 11.42
C MET A 82 -7.97 -9.66 10.87
N THR A 83 -8.43 -9.91 9.63
CA THR A 83 -9.44 -9.10 8.95
C THR A 83 -10.78 -9.83 8.96
N SER A 84 -11.66 -9.48 9.90
CA SER A 84 -12.95 -10.19 10.12
C SER A 84 -13.98 -10.01 9.00
N VAL A 85 -13.79 -9.02 8.11
CA VAL A 85 -14.78 -8.65 7.08
C VAL A 85 -14.76 -9.52 5.82
N VAL A 86 -13.77 -10.43 5.69
CA VAL A 86 -13.67 -11.36 4.56
C VAL A 86 -14.05 -12.77 5.03
N PRO A 87 -15.14 -13.36 4.52
CA PRO A 87 -15.50 -14.75 4.84
C PRO A 87 -14.34 -15.70 4.53
N ALA A 88 -14.15 -16.73 5.36
CA ALA A 88 -13.01 -17.65 5.26
C ALA A 88 -12.84 -18.26 3.86
N GLN A 89 -13.94 -18.63 3.20
CA GLN A 89 -13.92 -19.15 1.84
C GLN A 89 -13.34 -18.15 0.82
N HIS A 90 -13.61 -16.85 0.99
CA HIS A 90 -13.10 -15.79 0.11
C HIS A 90 -11.63 -15.53 0.42
N ALA A 91 -11.24 -15.50 1.70
CA ALA A 91 -9.84 -15.37 2.09
C ALA A 91 -8.97 -16.48 1.46
N GLN A 92 -9.45 -17.73 1.49
CA GLN A 92 -8.77 -18.85 0.84
C GLN A 92 -8.69 -18.69 -0.69
N ALA A 93 -9.76 -18.22 -1.33
CA ALA A 93 -9.74 -17.95 -2.77
C ALA A 93 -8.75 -16.83 -3.15
N TYR A 94 -8.73 -15.74 -2.39
CA TYR A 94 -7.82 -14.62 -2.62
C TYR A 94 -6.37 -15.00 -2.36
N LYS A 95 -6.08 -15.75 -1.29
CA LYS A 95 -4.75 -16.31 -1.03
C LYS A 95 -4.24 -17.12 -2.23
N ARG A 96 -5.04 -18.05 -2.76
CA ARG A 96 -4.67 -18.81 -3.97
C ARG A 96 -4.35 -17.89 -5.15
N GLY A 97 -5.16 -16.85 -5.35
CA GLY A 97 -4.94 -15.85 -6.40
C GLY A 97 -3.62 -15.08 -6.24
N LEU A 98 -3.27 -14.68 -5.02
CA LEU A 98 -2.02 -13.99 -4.69
C LEU A 98 -0.81 -14.89 -4.95
N LEU A 99 -0.85 -16.13 -4.46
CA LEU A 99 0.25 -17.10 -4.66
C LEU A 99 0.45 -17.47 -6.13
N ALA A 100 -0.64 -17.54 -6.91
CA ALA A 100 -0.59 -17.78 -8.36
C ALA A 100 -0.18 -16.54 -9.18
N GLY A 101 0.02 -15.37 -8.56
CA GLY A 101 0.29 -14.10 -9.23
C GLY A 101 1.53 -14.15 -10.12
N VAL A 102 2.67 -14.58 -9.58
CA VAL A 102 3.94 -14.64 -10.32
C VAL A 102 3.90 -15.65 -11.48
N PRO A 103 3.46 -16.91 -11.29
CA PRO A 103 3.31 -17.85 -12.40
C PRO A 103 2.39 -17.32 -13.51
N ARG A 104 1.25 -16.72 -13.15
CA ARG A 104 0.30 -16.15 -14.10
C ARG A 104 0.90 -14.99 -14.90
N ALA A 105 1.59 -14.07 -14.24
CA ALA A 105 2.25 -12.96 -14.91
C ALA A 105 3.34 -13.42 -15.88
N ARG A 106 4.14 -14.43 -15.50
CA ARG A 106 5.16 -15.03 -16.39
C ARG A 106 4.52 -15.66 -17.64
N ALA A 107 3.41 -16.38 -17.48
CA ALA A 107 2.71 -16.99 -18.60
C ALA A 107 2.18 -15.92 -19.59
N TRP A 108 1.62 -14.83 -19.08
CA TRP A 108 1.17 -13.71 -19.94
C TRP A 108 2.32 -13.00 -20.64
N LEU A 109 3.40 -12.72 -19.91
CA LEU A 109 4.57 -12.08 -20.50
C LEU A 109 5.14 -12.92 -21.65
N GLY A 110 5.30 -14.23 -21.43
CA GLY A 110 5.79 -15.14 -22.46
C GLY A 110 4.87 -15.22 -23.69
N ALA A 111 3.54 -15.11 -23.50
CA ALA A 111 2.60 -15.06 -24.61
C ALA A 111 2.76 -13.77 -25.43
N TRP A 112 2.87 -12.61 -24.79
CA TRP A 112 3.07 -11.33 -25.48
C TRP A 112 4.41 -11.25 -26.21
N GLU A 113 5.48 -11.77 -25.60
CA GLU A 113 6.80 -11.84 -26.24
C GLU A 113 6.77 -12.73 -27.49
N ALA A 114 6.00 -13.82 -27.48
CA ALA A 114 5.84 -14.71 -28.62
C ALA A 114 5.00 -14.09 -29.76
N GLU A 115 4.03 -13.23 -29.45
CA GLU A 115 3.22 -12.52 -30.44
C GLU A 115 3.96 -11.32 -31.07
N ALA A 116 4.96 -10.76 -30.37
CA ALA A 116 5.73 -9.62 -30.82
C ALA A 116 6.95 -9.97 -31.70
N GLY A 117 7.30 -11.25 -31.80
CA GLY A 117 8.38 -11.77 -32.65
C GLY A 117 7.89 -12.32 -33.98
#